data_AF-A0A957R2X5-F1
#
_entry.id   AF-A0A957R2X5-F1
#
_cell.length_a   1.000
_cell.length_b   1.000
_cell.length_c   1.000
_cell.angle_alpha   90.00
_cell.angle_beta   90.00
_cell.angle_gamma   90.00
#
_symmetry.space_group_name_H-M   'P 1'
#
loop_
_entity.id
_entity.type
_entity.pdbx_description
1 polymer ?
#
loop_
_entity_poly.entity_id
_entity_poly.type
_entity_poly.pdbx_seq_one_letter_code
_entity_poly.pdbx_strand_id
1 'polypeptide(L)'
;MSVSKLMRSRGKILDEIMKHHRERLPKVMREIPLANVRAFAAVAPQPLDFYAALKKPGVSVIAECKKASPSKGLISAHYNPVEFAKTYEKAGASAISVLTDARHFQGK
;
A
#
# COMPACT_ATOMS: atom_id res chain seq x y z
N MET A 1 -18.33 -11.58 18.93
CA MET A 1 -17.97 -12.56 17.88
C MET A 1 -16.73 -13.33 18.34
N SER A 2 -16.72 -14.66 18.26
CA SER A 2 -15.58 -15.47 18.69
C SER A 2 -14.34 -15.25 17.82
N VAL A 3 -13.16 -15.21 18.45
CA VAL A 3 -11.83 -15.06 17.80
C VAL A 3 -11.63 -16.06 16.66
N SER A 4 -12.15 -17.28 16.81
CA SER A 4 -12.06 -18.34 15.79
C SER A 4 -12.90 -18.06 14.53
N LYS A 5 -14.00 -17.29 14.63
CA LYS A 5 -14.80 -16.86 13.46
C LYS A 5 -14.10 -15.74 12.68
N LEU A 6 -13.35 -14.88 13.38
CA LEU A 6 -12.53 -13.82 12.79
C LEU A 6 -11.30 -14.38 12.06
N MET A 7 -10.68 -15.44 12.58
CA MET A 7 -9.52 -16.09 11.94
C MET A 7 -9.91 -16.90 10.69
N ARG A 8 -11.07 -17.57 10.68
CA ARG A 8 -11.57 -18.29 9.49
C ARG A 8 -11.98 -17.37 8.33
N SER A 9 -12.39 -16.13 8.58
CA SER A 9 -12.67 -15.16 7.51
C SER A 9 -11.40 -14.50 6.94
N ARG A 10 -10.32 -14.42 7.73
CA ARG A 10 -9.04 -13.82 7.30
C ARG A 10 -8.30 -14.62 6.22
N GLY A 11 -8.37 -15.95 6.24
CA GLY A 11 -7.82 -16.76 5.15
C GLY A 11 -8.52 -16.46 3.82
N LYS A 12 -9.85 -16.35 3.86
CA LYS A 12 -10.69 -16.10 2.67
C LYS A 12 -10.43 -14.73 2.01
N ILE A 13 -10.20 -13.67 2.80
CA ILE A 13 -9.97 -12.33 2.22
C ILE A 13 -8.58 -12.24 1.57
N LEU A 14 -7.55 -12.85 2.16
CA LEU A 14 -6.23 -12.89 1.52
C LEU A 14 -6.29 -13.70 0.22
N ASP A 15 -6.99 -14.84 0.23
CA ASP A 15 -7.19 -15.66 -0.98
C ASP A 15 -7.93 -14.87 -2.07
N GLU A 16 -8.95 -14.08 -1.72
CA GLU A 16 -9.66 -13.20 -2.66
C GLU A 16 -8.73 -12.13 -3.24
N ILE A 17 -7.97 -11.43 -2.39
CA ILE A 17 -7.01 -10.40 -2.82
C ILE A 17 -5.99 -11.00 -3.79
N MET A 18 -5.42 -12.15 -3.42
CA MET A 18 -4.42 -12.85 -4.24
C MET A 18 -5.01 -13.33 -5.56
N LYS A 19 -6.22 -13.90 -5.54
CA LYS A 19 -6.94 -14.32 -6.74
C LYS A 19 -7.17 -13.13 -7.68
N HIS A 20 -7.67 -12.01 -7.14
CA HIS A 20 -7.93 -10.80 -7.93
C HIS A 20 -6.66 -10.27 -8.60
N HIS A 21 -5.54 -10.18 -7.88
CA HIS A 21 -4.27 -9.71 -8.48
C HIS A 21 -3.73 -10.65 -9.55
N ARG A 22 -3.83 -11.98 -9.35
CA ARG A 22 -3.44 -12.97 -10.37
C ARG A 22 -4.27 -12.86 -11.65
N GLU A 23 -5.57 -12.65 -11.54
CA GLU A 23 -6.46 -12.48 -12.69
C GLU A 23 -6.27 -11.12 -13.40
N ARG A 24 -5.89 -10.08 -12.64
CA ARG A 24 -5.65 -8.73 -13.16
C ARG A 24 -4.29 -8.61 -13.86
N LEU A 25 -3.26 -9.30 -13.35
CA LEU A 25 -1.88 -9.15 -13.81
C LEU A 25 -1.72 -9.35 -15.34
N PRO A 26 -2.28 -10.39 -16.00
CA PRO A 26 -2.16 -10.54 -17.45
C PRO A 26 -2.76 -9.38 -18.26
N LYS A 27 -3.81 -8.73 -17.74
CA LYS A 27 -4.42 -7.56 -18.39
C LYS A 27 -3.48 -6.35 -18.29
N VAL A 28 -3.00 -6.08 -17.08
CA VAL A 28 -2.04 -4.99 -16.81
C VAL A 28 -0.75 -5.16 -17.61
N MET A 29 -0.22 -6.38 -17.70
CA MET A 29 0.99 -6.67 -18.48
C MET A 29 0.78 -6.53 -20.00
N ARG A 30 -0.45 -6.59 -20.51
CA ARG A 30 -0.75 -6.28 -21.91
C ARG A 30 -0.84 -4.78 -22.16
N GLU A 31 -1.41 -4.03 -21.21
CA GLU A 31 -1.52 -2.57 -21.30
C GLU A 31 -0.15 -1.89 -21.13
N ILE A 32 0.65 -2.35 -20.18
CA ILE A 32 2.01 -1.87 -19.93
C ILE A 32 2.95 -3.07 -19.86
N PRO A 33 3.58 -3.44 -21.00
CA PRO A 33 4.53 -4.54 -21.05
C PRO A 33 5.69 -4.37 -20.07
N LEU A 34 6.25 -5.48 -19.58
CA LEU A 34 7.37 -5.46 -18.63
C LEU A 34 8.58 -4.66 -19.15
N ALA A 35 8.82 -4.67 -20.46
CA ALA A 35 9.87 -3.86 -21.07
C ALA A 35 9.69 -2.36 -20.80
N ASN A 36 8.45 -1.86 -20.90
CA ASN A 36 8.12 -0.47 -20.62
C ASN A 36 8.29 -0.16 -19.13
N VAL A 37 7.85 -1.07 -18.24
CA VAL A 37 8.06 -0.93 -16.79
C VAL A 37 9.55 -0.82 -16.46
N ARG A 38 10.40 -1.64 -17.10
CA ARG A 38 11.87 -1.56 -16.95
C ARG A 38 12.43 -0.23 -17.46
N ALA A 39 11.93 0.26 -18.60
CA ALA A 39 12.35 1.55 -19.15
C ALA A 39 11.96 2.71 -18.21
N PHE A 40 10.73 2.71 -17.67
CA PHE A 40 10.29 3.71 -16.70
C PHE A 40 11.12 3.66 -15.42
N ALA A 41 11.44 2.46 -14.92
CA ALA A 41 12.30 2.30 -13.74
C ALA A 41 13.73 2.81 -13.98
N ALA A 42 14.27 2.67 -15.20
CA ALA A 42 15.62 3.12 -15.53
C ALA A 42 15.77 4.66 -15.54
N VAL A 43 14.68 5.40 -15.76
CA VAL A 43 14.68 6.88 -15.77
C VAL A 43 14.03 7.48 -14.51
N ALA A 44 13.57 6.65 -13.58
CA ALA A 44 13.01 7.10 -12.31
C ALA A 44 14.11 7.72 -11.41
N PRO A 45 13.75 8.63 -10.50
CA PRO A 45 14.67 9.10 -9.47
C PRO A 45 15.28 7.94 -8.68
N GLN A 46 16.53 8.11 -8.25
CA GLN A 46 17.19 7.12 -7.41
C GLN A 46 16.35 6.86 -6.14
N PRO A 47 16.16 5.59 -5.74
CA PRO A 47 15.38 5.27 -4.56
C PRO A 47 16.07 5.80 -3.30
N LEU A 48 15.27 6.28 -2.36
CA LEU A 48 15.75 6.62 -1.02
C LEU A 48 16.13 5.34 -0.27
N ASP A 49 17.12 5.43 0.62
CA ASP A 49 17.50 4.31 1.48
C ASP A 49 16.50 4.12 2.62
N PHE A 50 15.48 3.30 2.34
CA PHE A 50 14.42 2.96 3.29
C PHE A 50 14.96 2.25 4.54
N TYR A 51 15.97 1.39 4.40
CA TYR A 51 16.53 0.66 5.55
C TYR A 51 17.29 1.61 6.48
N ALA A 52 18.11 2.49 5.93
CA ALA A 52 18.82 3.51 6.71
C ALA A 52 17.85 4.46 7.43
N ALA A 53 16.72 4.82 6.80
CA ALA A 53 15.69 5.64 7.44
C ALA A 53 15.10 4.99 8.71
N LEU A 54 14.94 3.66 8.70
CA LEU A 54 14.36 2.90 9.82
C LEU A 54 15.38 2.51 10.90
N LYS A 55 16.67 2.39 10.56
CA LYS A 55 17.72 1.99 11.50
C LYS A 55 18.20 3.12 12.43
N LYS A 56 17.67 4.34 12.28
CA LYS A 56 18.03 5.46 13.15
C LYS A 56 17.73 5.13 14.63
N PRO A 57 18.54 5.62 15.59
CA PRO A 57 18.27 5.43 17.01
C PRO A 57 16.88 5.97 17.40
N GLY A 58 16.22 5.27 18.33
CA GLY A 58 14.88 5.63 18.79
C GLY A 58 13.77 4.85 18.08
N VAL A 59 12.55 5.38 18.14
CA VAL A 59 11.37 4.76 17.51
C VAL A 59 11.26 5.25 16.07
N SER A 60 11.27 4.30 15.13
CA SER A 60 11.02 4.57 13.72
C SER A 60 9.55 4.29 13.37
N VAL A 61 8.90 5.23 12.68
CA VAL A 61 7.48 5.14 12.33
C VAL A 61 7.32 5.09 10.80
N ILE A 62 6.67 4.04 10.31
CA ILE A 62 6.14 4.00 8.95
C ILE A 62 4.67 4.43 9.02
N ALA A 63 4.37 5.63 8.55
CA ALA A 63 3.02 6.17 8.56
C ALA A 63 2.27 5.77 7.28
N GLU A 64 1.07 5.20 7.42
CA GLU A 64 0.33 4.63 6.29
C GLU A 64 -0.82 5.52 5.82
N CYS A 65 -0.81 5.90 4.56
CA CYS A 65 -1.93 6.52 3.87
C CYS A 65 -2.91 5.43 3.40
N LYS A 66 -4.05 5.30 4.10
CA LYS A 66 -5.07 4.28 3.81
C LYS A 66 -6.49 4.85 3.85
N LYS A 67 -7.21 4.73 2.73
CA LYS A 67 -8.59 5.20 2.59
C LYS A 67 -9.60 4.27 3.24
N ALA A 68 -9.49 2.97 2.97
CA ALA A 68 -10.41 1.95 3.46
C ALA A 68 -9.66 0.64 3.76
N SER A 69 -10.31 -0.30 4.46
CA SER A 69 -9.85 -1.68 4.54
C SER A 69 -11.02 -2.67 4.47
N PRO A 70 -10.78 -3.92 4.06
CA PRO A 70 -11.85 -4.95 4.06
C PRO A 70 -12.46 -5.18 5.45
N SER A 71 -11.67 -4.99 6.52
CA SER A 71 -12.09 -5.24 7.89
C SER A 71 -12.82 -4.08 8.55
N LYS A 72 -12.53 -2.83 8.17
CA LYS A 72 -13.08 -1.62 8.80
C LYS A 72 -13.97 -0.79 7.86
N GLY A 73 -14.04 -1.14 6.58
CA GLY A 73 -14.71 -0.31 5.59
C GLY A 73 -13.95 1.00 5.36
N LEU A 74 -14.69 2.09 5.14
CA LEU A 74 -14.12 3.42 4.95
C LEU A 74 -13.47 3.92 6.24
N ILE A 75 -12.19 4.31 6.17
CA ILE A 75 -11.41 4.86 7.29
C ILE A 75 -11.34 6.37 7.20
N SER A 76 -11.15 6.91 5.99
CA SER A 76 -11.16 8.36 5.74
C SER A 76 -11.99 8.70 4.52
N ALA A 77 -13.08 9.45 4.72
CA ALA A 77 -13.91 9.97 3.64
C ALA A 77 -13.16 11.03 2.82
N HIS A 78 -12.39 11.88 3.50
CA HIS A 78 -11.54 12.91 2.89
C HIS A 78 -10.11 12.38 2.72
N TYR A 79 -9.91 11.61 1.65
CA TYR A 79 -8.63 10.95 1.39
C TYR A 79 -7.77 11.76 0.41
N ASN A 80 -6.75 12.43 0.94
CA ASN A 80 -5.68 13.06 0.17
C ASN A 80 -4.32 12.51 0.62
N PRO A 81 -3.75 11.50 -0.07
CA PRO A 81 -2.50 10.87 0.36
C PRO A 81 -1.31 11.83 0.32
N VAL A 82 -1.32 12.87 -0.53
CA VAL A 82 -0.25 13.86 -0.60
C VAL A 82 -0.25 14.74 0.65
N GLU A 83 -1.41 15.19 1.10
CA GLU A 83 -1.54 15.96 2.34
C GLU A 83 -1.19 15.11 3.56
N PHE A 84 -1.61 13.84 3.59
CA PHE A 84 -1.26 12.91 4.66
C PHE A 84 0.24 12.68 4.72
N ALA A 85 0.89 12.40 3.58
CA ALA A 85 2.33 12.20 3.51
C ALA A 85 3.11 13.42 4.02
N LYS A 86 2.74 14.64 3.58
CA LYS A 86 3.34 15.89 4.06
C LYS A 86 3.14 16.09 5.56
N THR A 87 1.97 15.73 6.08
CA THR A 87 1.67 15.86 7.52
C THR A 87 2.49 14.86 8.32
N TYR A 88 2.60 13.61 7.87
CA TYR A 88 3.38 12.57 8.51
C TYR A 88 4.88 12.87 8.49
N GLU A 89 5.41 13.37 7.37
CA GLU A 89 6.79 13.83 7.26
C GLU A 89 7.09 14.94 8.29
N LYS A 90 6.24 15.98 8.36
CA LYS A 90 6.36 17.06 9.36
C LYS A 90 6.26 16.56 10.80
N ALA A 91 5.47 15.50 11.04
CA ALA A 91 5.33 14.87 12.34
C ALA A 91 6.49 13.91 12.69
N GLY A 92 7.49 13.75 11.81
CA GLY A 92 8.67 12.93 12.05
C GLY A 92 8.54 11.47 11.65
N ALA A 93 7.61 11.12 10.74
CA ALA A 93 7.56 9.78 10.18
C ALA A 93 8.88 9.44 9.46
N SER A 94 9.41 8.24 9.73
CA SER A 94 10.65 7.74 9.13
C SER A 94 10.43 7.31 7.68
N ALA A 95 9.23 6.84 7.36
CA ALA A 95 8.82 6.53 6.00
C ALA A 95 7.30 6.58 5.84
N ILE A 96 6.84 6.60 4.58
CA ILE A 96 5.43 6.61 4.23
C ILE A 96 5.07 5.32 3.50
N SER A 97 4.03 4.65 3.96
CA SER A 97 3.35 3.57 3.23
C SER A 97 2.13 4.14 2.52
N VAL A 98 1.90 3.78 1.26
CA VAL A 98 0.71 4.22 0.50
C VAL A 98 0.07 2.99 -0.13
N LEU A 99 -1.23 2.78 0.16
CA LEU A 99 -1.98 1.68 -0.45
C LEU A 99 -2.38 2.04 -1.88
N THR A 100 -1.95 1.21 -2.83
CA THR A 100 -2.25 1.38 -4.28
C THR A 100 -3.30 0.39 -4.80
N ASP A 101 -3.78 -0.54 -3.96
CA ASP A 101 -4.87 -1.45 -4.32
C ASP A 101 -6.22 -0.73 -4.29
N ALA A 102 -6.76 -0.49 -5.48
CA ALA A 102 -8.04 0.20 -5.67
C ALA A 102 -9.26 -0.60 -5.21
N ARG A 103 -9.25 -1.94 -5.32
CA ARG A 103 -10.45 -2.76 -5.05
C ARG A 103 -10.69 -2.94 -3.56
N HIS A 104 -9.65 -3.27 -2.80
CA HIS A 104 -9.79 -3.70 -1.40
C HIS A 104 -9.54 -2.56 -0.42
N PHE A 105 -8.70 -1.59 -0.80
CA PHE A 105 -8.28 -0.49 0.08
C PHE A 105 -8.69 0.89 -0.46
N GLN A 106 -9.31 0.94 -1.64
CA GLN A 106 -9.65 2.18 -2.35
C GLN A 106 -8.44 3.10 -2.56
N GLY A 107 -7.26 2.48 -2.77
CA GLY A 107 -6.03 3.16 -3.16
C GLY A 107 -6.12 3.76 -4.55
N LYS A 108 -5.27 4.77 -4.81
CA LYS A 108 -5.11 5.44 -6.10
C LYS A 108 -3.64 5.79 -6.30
#